data_AF-H0I2U3-F1
#
_entry.id   AF-H0I2U3-F1
#
_cell.length_a   1.000
_cell.length_b   1.000
_cell.length_c   1.000
_cell.angle_alpha   90.00
_cell.angle_beta   90.00
_cell.angle_gamma   90.00
#
_symmetry.space_group_name_H-M   'P 1'
#
loop_
_entity.id
_entity.type
_entity.pdbx_description
1 polymer ?
#
loop_
_entity_poly.entity_id
_entity_poly.type
_entity_poly.pdbx_seq_one_letter_code
_entity_poly.pdbx_strand_id
1 'polypeptide(L)' 'MMAKRTEKIEIGMDLAVRCRVTNTWQDDVGDQWATVLIEGYDIPITLKAIHFFPFNDND' A
#
# COMPACT_ATOMS: atom_id res chain seq x y z
N MET A 1 6.57 -17.74 10.57
CA MET A 1 7.74 -16.94 11.02
C MET A 1 7.17 -15.66 11.61
N MET A 2 7.33 -15.40 12.91
CA MET A 2 6.85 -14.14 13.48
C MET A 2 7.84 -13.01 13.14
N ALA A 3 7.37 -11.97 12.47
CA ALA A 3 8.18 -10.78 12.18
C ALA A 3 8.58 -10.13 13.52
N LYS A 4 9.88 -10.10 13.83
CA LYS A 4 10.39 -9.31 14.95
C LYS A 4 10.36 -7.85 14.54
N ARG A 5 9.78 -7.00 15.39
CA ARG A 5 9.80 -5.54 15.20
C ARG A 5 11.26 -5.08 15.19
N THR A 6 11.73 -4.63 14.03
CA THR A 6 13.05 -4.03 13.84
C THR A 6 13.01 -2.55 14.23
N GLU A 7 14.09 -2.05 14.83
CA GLU A 7 14.24 -0.64 15.21
C GLU A 7 14.63 0.27 14.03
N LYS A 8 15.02 -0.32 12.89
CA LYS A 8 15.46 0.41 11.70
C LYS A 8 14.81 -0.16 10.44
N ILE A 9 14.47 0.74 9.51
CA ILE A 9 14.05 0.37 8.16
C ILE A 9 15.31 0.12 7.35
N GLU A 10 15.41 -1.07 6.74
CA GLU A 10 16.55 -1.46 5.93
C GLU A 10 16.14 -1.67 4.47
N ILE A 11 17.10 -1.49 3.55
CA ILE A 11 16.87 -1.71 2.12
C ILE A 11 16.55 -3.20 1.90
N GLY A 12 15.45 -3.47 1.19
CA GLY A 12 14.98 -4.82 0.89
C GLY A 12 13.92 -5.37 1.85
N MET A 13 13.50 -4.60 2.86
CA MET A 13 12.36 -4.96 3.71
C MET A 13 11.02 -4.61 3.04
N ASP A 14 10.02 -5.49 3.23
CA ASP A 14 8.63 -5.16 2.93
C ASP A 14 8.07 -4.19 3.99
N LEU A 15 7.47 -3.10 3.54
CA LEU A 15 6.89 -2.06 4.41
C LEU A 15 5.42 -1.83 4.07
N ALA A 16 4.55 -1.87 5.08
CA ALA A 16 3.17 -1.41 4.98
C ALA A 16 3.09 0.05 5.44
N VAL A 17 2.71 0.95 4.53
CA VAL A 17 2.54 2.38 4.82
C VAL A 17 1.05 2.76 4.79
N ARG A 18 0.65 3.64 5.70
CA ARG A 18 -0.69 4.24 5.64
C ARG A 18 -0.71 5.26 4.50
N CYS A 19 -1.62 5.08 3.57
CA CYS A 19 -1.85 6.00 2.46
C CYS A 19 -3.36 6.16 2.22
N ARG A 20 -3.74 7.20 1.48
CA ARG A 20 -5.13 7.39 1.03
C ARG A 20 -5.23 7.01 -0.44
N VAL A 21 -6.05 6.01 -0.74
CA VAL A 21 -6.39 5.66 -2.13
C VAL A 21 -7.28 6.75 -2.72
N THR A 22 -6.93 7.26 -3.90
CA THR A 22 -7.69 8.28 -4.62
C THR A 22 -8.28 7.78 -5.93
N ASN A 23 -7.71 6.72 -6.51
CA ASN A 23 -8.24 6.04 -7.69
C ASN A 23 -7.83 4.56 -7.68
N THR A 24 -8.66 3.71 -8.30
CA THR A 24 -8.35 2.30 -8.53
C THR A 24 -8.75 1.89 -9.93
N TRP A 25 -7.96 1.03 -10.56
CA TRP A 25 -8.29 0.47 -11.86
C TRP A 25 -7.67 -0.92 -12.00
N GLN A 26 -8.18 -1.67 -12.97
CA GLN A 26 -7.68 -3.00 -13.33
C GLN A 26 -7.16 -2.94 -14.75
N ASP A 27 -5.99 -3.52 -15.00
CA ASP A 27 -5.43 -3.61 -16.35
C ASP A 27 -5.98 -4.82 -17.12
N ASP A 28 -5.60 -4.94 -18.39
CA ASP A 28 -6.09 -5.97 -19.30
C ASP A 28 -5.66 -7.39 -18.91
N VAL A 29 -4.62 -7.54 -18.06
CA VAL A 29 -4.17 -8.83 -17.53
C VAL A 29 -4.75 -9.14 -16.15
N GLY A 30 -5.58 -8.24 -15.64
CA GLY A 30 -6.33 -8.41 -14.41
C GLY A 30 -5.62 -7.91 -13.15
N ASP A 31 -4.46 -7.27 -13.26
CA ASP A 31 -3.77 -6.70 -12.11
C ASP A 31 -4.51 -5.48 -11.56
N GLN A 32 -4.54 -5.38 -10.23
CA GLN A 32 -5.14 -4.25 -9.54
C GLN A 32 -4.11 -3.15 -9.30
N TRP A 33 -4.47 -1.92 -9.64
CA TRP A 33 -3.64 -0.74 -9.50
C TRP A 33 -4.38 0.31 -8.66
N ALA A 34 -3.63 1.00 -7.81
CA ALA A 34 -4.15 2.09 -6.99
C ALA A 34 -3.28 3.33 -7.12
N THR A 35 -3.91 4.48 -7.32
CA THR A 35 -3.28 5.78 -7.11
C THR A 35 -3.48 6.18 -5.66
N VAL A 36 -2.38 6.49 -4.97
CA VAL A 36 -2.37 6.81 -3.55
C VAL A 36 -1.71 8.15 -3.28
N LEU A 37 -2.24 8.85 -2.27
CA LEU A 37 -1.57 9.98 -1.62
C LEU A 37 -0.87 9.47 -0.36
N ILE A 38 0.43 9.73 -0.28
CA ILE A 38 1.28 9.40 0.87
C ILE A 38 1.54 10.70 1.64
N GLU A 39 1.39 10.66 2.95
CA GLU A 39 1.67 11.82 3.80
C GLU A 39 3.14 12.27 3.65
N GLY A 40 3.34 13.57 3.44
CA GLY A 40 4.67 14.13 3.17
C GLY A 40 5.14 14.01 1.71
N TYR A 41 4.29 13.50 0.81
CA TYR A 41 4.58 13.44 -0.62
C TYR A 41 3.53 14.22 -1.41
N ASP A 42 3.96 15.23 -2.16
CA ASP A 42 3.05 16.17 -2.84
C ASP A 42 2.37 15.56 -4.08
N ILE A 43 2.98 14.53 -4.67
CA ILE A 43 2.54 13.96 -5.95
C ILE A 43 1.90 12.59 -5.69
N PRO A 44 0.66 12.32 -6.17
CA PRO A 44 0.08 10.99 -6.11
C PRO A 44 0.95 9.95 -6.81
N ILE A 45 1.08 8.77 -6.21
CA ILE A 45 1.86 7.66 -6.77
C ILE A 45 0.90 6.53 -7.17
N THR A 46 1.07 5.99 -8.37
CA THR A 46 0.36 4.79 -8.82
C THR A 46 1.19 3.55 -8.54
N LEU A 47 0.63 2.61 -7.79
CA LEU A 47 1.28 1.37 -7.36
C LEU A 47 0.42 0.17 -7.72
N LYS A 48 1.05 -0.96 -8.06
CA LYS A 48 0.37 -2.25 -8.19
C LYS A 48 -0.01 -2.75 -6.80
N ALA A 49 -1.29 -3.00 -6.57
CA ALA A 49 -1.82 -3.47 -5.30
C ALA A 49 -1.70 -4.99 -5.22
N ILE A 50 -0.75 -5.47 -4.40
CA ILE A 50 -0.52 -6.92 -4.19
C ILE A 50 -1.35 -7.43 -3.00
N HIS A 51 -1.46 -6.63 -1.94
CA HIS A 51 -2.23 -6.94 -0.74
C HIS A 51 -3.08 -5.73 -0.34
N PHE A 52 -4.39 -5.92 -0.24
CA PHE A 52 -5.32 -4.91 0.23
C PHE A 52 -6.31 -5.55 1.20
N PHE A 53 -6.45 -4.95 2.37
CA PHE A 53 -7.34 -5.41 3.43
C PHE A 53 -8.43 -4.35 3.57
N PRO A 54 -9.71 -4.68 3.30
CA PRO A 54 -10.78 -3.73 3.54
C PRO A 54 -10.77 -3.35 5.03
N PHE A 55 -11.01 -2.07 5.32
CA PHE A 55 -11.39 -1.70 6.68
C PHE A 55 -12.70 -2.44 6.98
N ASN A 56 -12.66 -3.38 7.92
CA ASN A 56 -13.89 -3.92 8.49
C ASN A 56 -14.43 -2.84 9.42
N ASP A 57 -15.54 -2.20 9.04
CA ASP A 57 -16.27 -1.25 9.90
C ASP A 57 -17.04 -1.95 11.05
N ASN A 58 -16.78 -3.23 11.31
CA ASN A 58 -17.39 -3.97 12.40
C ASN A 58 -16.47 -3.97 13.62
N ASP A 59 -16.64 -2.95 14.47
CA ASP A 59 -16.27 -2.95 15.89
C ASP A 59 -17.41 -2.28 16.69
#